data_AF-A0A0B0D4T9-F1
#
_entry.id   AF-A0A0B0D4T9-F1
#
_cell.length_a   1.000
_cell.length_b   1.000
_cell.length_c   1.000
_cell.angle_alpha   90.00
_cell.angle_beta   90.00
_cell.angle_gamma   90.00
#
_symmetry.space_group_name_H-M   'P 1'
#
loop_
_entity.id
_entity.type
_entity.pdbx_description
1 polymer ?
#
loop_
_entity_poly.entity_id
_entity_poly.type
_entity_poly.pdbx_seq_one_letter_code
_entity_poly.pdbx_strand_id
1 'polypeptide(L)'
;MGLPKRITYHDGRYPFIVLAPIGKKNKHIRSIGHKFERGLFSRLNDTIVELIDQQSWDVNKIRRYLELNGEAILPVSLQKEETVYPHLLRPELFLWSSLPEEHGLPLKDSFLYDIDFTQLSSEQLHQHVKEVLEDYMFLADVSRHTRKYWLKKIGGAFHRHPLLKLFHKKKDVIDAVEVMNQSALLSILKYPEDIAFWRHRVEIVMRPFRSLPAEWMENGKSNICLHGKELHFDSSQRTINCYCEACDFCLFYHIDEDRVSFEEEFDVERAAKRLITIEKQFNEIAIQNTRLLDQLVQLQVLKNRLSKARKPLEESLQVVQQIEKYQQKPLNLSAFPLLHMYRQLRKTKVPERCSNSELLWLSAVKLEHVKVFKELPDWLKLVPENVYPMTSHVLEELRSKLEEVRYGEEDVIITIKGRPLTYGTVQQILDLIHYYGTDYPVHTLVQMLAGKATNKLRTLHLHETRWFGLLSEWPEKHIQKLFNQLEKQGWLMKQQKGYSVSDFAEEVM
;
A
#
# COMPACT_ATOMS: atom_id res chain seq x y z
N MET A 1 3.17 5.81 37.57
CA MET A 1 3.07 6.81 36.47
C MET A 1 2.96 8.15 37.15
N GLY A 2 3.65 9.20 36.70
CA GLY A 2 3.76 10.43 37.49
C GLY A 2 5.18 10.67 37.96
N LEU A 3 5.34 11.53 38.97
CA LEU A 3 6.65 12.00 39.42
C LEU A 3 7.39 10.91 40.24
N PRO A 4 8.66 10.61 39.93
CA PRO A 4 9.42 9.64 40.70
C PRO A 4 9.71 10.15 42.13
N LYS A 5 9.18 9.46 43.14
CA LYS A 5 9.32 9.86 44.57
C LYS A 5 10.76 10.03 45.04
N ARG A 6 11.72 9.32 44.43
CA ARG A 6 13.15 9.32 44.80
C ARG A 6 13.89 10.60 44.41
N ILE A 7 13.37 11.35 43.42
CA ILE A 7 14.03 12.55 42.92
C ILE A 7 13.30 13.85 43.33
N THR A 8 12.04 13.76 43.75
CA THR A 8 11.24 14.90 44.18
C THR A 8 11.60 15.41 45.58
N TYR A 9 11.58 16.73 45.75
CA TYR A 9 11.77 17.39 47.04
C TYR A 9 10.57 18.27 47.39
N HIS A 10 10.11 18.17 48.63
CA HIS A 10 9.02 18.98 49.18
C HIS A 10 9.59 19.99 50.17
N ASP A 11 9.31 21.28 49.96
CA ASP A 11 9.63 22.35 50.91
C ASP A 11 8.35 22.79 51.61
N GLY A 12 8.30 22.68 52.94
CA GLY A 12 7.12 23.03 53.72
C GLY A 12 6.70 24.50 53.63
N ARG A 13 7.58 25.39 53.13
CA ARG A 13 7.26 26.80 52.89
C ARG A 13 6.40 27.03 51.64
N TYR A 14 6.40 26.09 50.70
CA TYR A 14 5.69 26.19 49.42
C TYR A 14 4.86 24.92 49.18
N PRO A 15 3.78 24.72 49.95
CA PRO A 15 3.08 23.43 50.04
C PRO A 15 2.46 22.95 48.72
N PHE A 16 2.12 23.86 47.79
CA PHE A 16 1.50 23.52 46.51
C PHE A 16 2.51 23.18 45.40
N ILE A 17 3.80 23.34 45.67
CA ILE A 17 4.88 23.11 44.71
C ILE A 17 5.67 21.85 45.10
N VAL A 18 6.02 21.03 44.11
CA VAL A 18 7.01 19.96 44.27
C VAL A 18 8.21 20.25 43.39
N LEU A 19 9.42 20.15 43.94
CA LEU A 19 10.62 20.44 43.19
C LEU A 19 11.15 19.15 42.55
N ALA A 20 11.44 19.21 41.26
CA ALA A 20 11.95 18.08 40.49
C ALA A 20 13.26 18.45 39.79
N PRO A 21 14.36 17.70 39.98
CA PRO A 21 15.61 17.96 39.28
C PRO A 21 15.46 17.59 37.81
N ILE A 22 16.09 18.36 36.92
CA ILE A 22 16.12 18.09 35.47
C ILE A 22 17.51 17.71 34.99
N GLY A 23 17.57 16.84 33.97
CA GLY A 23 18.79 16.45 33.29
C GLY A 23 19.52 15.22 33.89
N LYS A 24 20.19 14.46 33.00
CA LYS A 24 20.80 13.14 33.30
C LYS A 24 21.78 13.12 34.47
N LYS A 25 22.44 14.24 34.77
CA LYS A 25 23.49 14.33 35.80
C LYS A 25 22.96 14.77 37.18
N ASN A 26 21.69 15.18 37.28
CA ASN A 26 21.09 15.64 38.52
C ASN A 26 20.27 14.54 39.16
N LYS A 27 20.66 14.11 40.35
CA LYS A 27 20.00 12.99 41.03
C LYS A 27 19.10 13.44 42.17
N HIS A 28 19.49 14.48 42.91
CA HIS A 28 18.76 14.98 44.08
C HIS A 28 18.93 16.49 44.25
N ILE A 29 17.95 17.13 44.89
CA ILE A 29 17.98 18.52 45.34
C ILE A 29 18.40 18.52 46.82
N ARG A 30 19.42 19.31 47.20
CA ARG A 30 19.93 19.34 48.58
C ARG A 30 19.37 20.51 49.39
N SER A 31 19.22 21.67 48.77
CA SER A 31 18.63 22.86 49.38
C SER A 31 17.99 23.81 48.37
N ILE A 32 17.44 24.93 48.87
CA ILE A 32 17.04 26.10 48.07
C ILE A 32 17.83 27.29 48.61
N GLY A 33 18.97 27.57 48.00
CA GLY A 33 19.95 28.52 48.53
C GLY A 33 19.57 29.99 48.36
N HIS A 34 19.03 30.38 47.21
CA HIS A 34 19.08 31.78 46.75
C HIS A 34 17.78 32.57 47.00
N LYS A 35 17.92 33.88 47.28
CA LYS A 35 16.81 34.78 47.65
C LYS A 35 15.82 34.99 46.49
N PHE A 36 16.31 35.01 45.26
CA PHE A 36 15.51 35.23 44.06
C PHE A 36 14.54 34.06 43.82
N GLU A 37 15.04 32.83 43.92
CA GLU A 37 14.34 31.57 43.74
C GLU A 37 13.26 31.39 44.81
N ARG A 38 13.55 31.74 46.06
CA ARG A 38 12.55 31.80 47.13
C ARG A 38 11.42 32.78 46.81
N GLY A 39 11.73 33.91 46.18
CA GLY A 39 10.74 34.88 45.70
C GLY A 39 9.87 34.31 44.59
N LEU A 40 10.46 33.62 43.61
CA LEU A 40 9.74 32.95 42.53
C LEU A 40 8.81 31.85 43.05
N PHE A 41 9.28 31.00 43.96
CA PHE A 41 8.45 29.95 44.58
C PHE A 41 7.30 30.52 45.40
N SER A 42 7.52 31.61 46.15
CA SER A 42 6.43 32.30 46.86
C SER A 42 5.39 32.78 45.89
N ARG A 43 5.81 33.52 44.84
CA ARG A 43 4.90 34.06 43.81
C ARG A 43 4.06 32.95 43.17
N LEU A 44 4.70 31.86 42.75
CA LEU A 44 3.98 30.71 42.17
C LEU A 44 3.01 30.08 43.18
N ASN A 45 3.44 29.85 44.42
CA ASN A 45 2.62 29.22 45.44
C ASN A 45 1.39 30.09 45.78
N ASP A 46 1.58 31.40 45.93
CA ASP A 46 0.50 32.35 46.24
C ASP A 46 -0.50 32.42 45.08
N THR A 47 -0.04 32.48 43.83
CA THR A 47 -0.90 32.41 42.64
C THR A 47 -1.71 31.11 42.59
N ILE A 48 -1.08 29.97 42.92
CA ILE A 48 -1.79 28.69 42.95
C ILE A 48 -2.89 28.69 44.03
N VAL A 49 -2.60 29.21 45.23
CA VAL A 49 -3.59 29.32 46.32
C VAL A 49 -4.78 30.14 45.86
N GLU A 50 -4.53 31.32 45.29
CA GLU A 50 -5.59 32.20 44.78
C GLU A 50 -6.45 31.50 43.70
N LEU A 51 -5.83 30.76 42.77
CA LEU A 51 -6.56 30.03 41.73
C LEU A 51 -7.44 28.90 42.29
N ILE A 52 -6.93 28.15 43.27
CA ILE A 52 -7.67 27.07 43.92
C ILE A 52 -8.92 27.63 44.59
N ASP A 53 -8.78 28.72 45.33
CA ASP A 53 -9.87 29.37 46.05
C ASP A 53 -10.90 29.98 45.09
N GLN A 54 -10.44 30.63 44.01
CA GLN A 54 -11.31 31.28 43.02
C GLN A 54 -12.10 30.28 42.17
N GLN A 55 -11.47 29.18 41.73
CA GLN A 55 -12.06 28.24 40.76
C GLN A 55 -12.70 27.01 41.41
N SER A 56 -12.55 26.80 42.72
CA SER A 56 -13.05 25.63 43.44
C SER A 56 -12.61 24.30 42.80
N TRP A 57 -11.36 24.22 42.33
CA TRP A 57 -10.83 23.05 41.64
C TRP A 57 -10.63 21.85 42.58
N ASP A 58 -11.02 20.65 42.13
CA ASP A 58 -10.67 19.39 42.82
C ASP A 58 -9.22 18.96 42.50
N VAL A 59 -8.27 19.67 43.12
CA VAL A 59 -6.84 19.46 42.91
C VAL A 59 -6.33 18.07 43.35
N ASN A 60 -7.14 17.29 44.06
CA ASN A 60 -6.79 15.90 44.39
C ASN A 60 -6.63 15.02 43.14
N LYS A 61 -7.28 15.39 42.04
CA LYS A 61 -7.08 14.73 40.74
C LYS A 61 -5.63 14.85 40.28
N ILE A 62 -5.05 16.06 40.34
CA ILE A 62 -3.66 16.32 39.97
C ILE A 62 -2.71 15.54 40.88
N ARG A 63 -2.97 15.56 42.20
CA ARG A 63 -2.13 14.83 43.19
C ARG A 63 -2.06 13.34 42.86
N ARG A 64 -3.20 12.72 42.56
CA ARG A 64 -3.27 11.30 42.18
C ARG A 64 -2.59 11.03 40.85
N TYR A 65 -2.77 11.91 39.86
CA TYR A 65 -2.13 11.80 38.55
C TYR A 65 -0.60 11.82 38.65
N LEU A 66 -0.07 12.71 39.49
CA LEU A 66 1.37 12.89 39.67
C LEU A 66 1.98 11.98 40.74
N GLU A 67 1.17 11.14 41.41
CA GLU A 67 1.58 10.30 42.55
C GLU A 67 2.23 11.08 43.72
N LEU A 68 1.74 12.31 43.94
CA LEU A 68 2.24 13.22 44.97
C LEU A 68 1.59 13.00 46.34
N ASN A 69 2.36 13.26 47.40
CA ASN A 69 1.89 13.28 48.78
C ASN A 69 1.69 14.73 49.26
N GLY A 70 0.82 14.91 50.26
CA GLY A 70 0.58 16.22 50.86
C GLY A 70 -0.25 17.14 49.97
N GLU A 71 0.08 18.44 49.97
CA GLU A 71 -0.71 19.46 49.27
C GLU A 71 -0.21 19.79 47.86
N ALA A 72 0.97 19.29 47.47
CA ALA A 72 1.66 19.67 46.25
C ALA A 72 0.91 19.25 44.98
N ILE A 73 0.82 20.15 44.00
CA ILE A 73 0.10 19.93 42.73
C ILE A 73 0.89 20.33 41.49
N LEU A 74 1.87 21.23 41.61
CA LEU A 74 2.64 21.70 40.46
C LEU A 74 4.12 21.29 40.58
N PRO A 75 4.65 20.49 39.64
CA PRO A 75 6.08 20.24 39.58
C PRO A 75 6.82 21.44 38.99
N VAL A 76 7.81 21.93 39.72
CA VAL A 76 8.72 23.00 39.28
C VAL A 76 10.13 22.45 39.14
N SER A 77 10.74 22.73 37.99
CA SER A 77 12.01 22.14 37.57
C SER A 77 13.21 22.90 38.15
N LEU A 78 14.21 22.16 38.64
CA LEU A 78 15.48 22.70 39.13
C LEU A 78 16.70 22.20 38.34
N GLN A 79 17.63 23.11 38.04
CA GLN A 79 18.92 22.82 37.42
C GLN A 79 20.02 22.47 38.44
N LYS A 80 21.24 22.21 37.95
CA LYS A 80 22.41 21.73 38.72
C LYS A 80 22.80 22.61 39.91
N GLU A 81 22.50 23.89 39.86
CA GLU A 81 22.92 24.91 40.82
C GLU A 81 21.78 25.34 41.73
N GLU A 82 20.75 24.51 41.88
CA GLU A 82 19.51 24.84 42.62
C GLU A 82 18.77 26.06 42.04
N THR A 83 19.10 26.42 40.79
CA THR A 83 18.44 27.47 40.02
C THR A 83 17.15 26.94 39.40
N VAL A 84 16.12 27.77 39.45
CA VAL A 84 14.81 27.48 38.86
C VAL A 84 14.92 27.47 37.35
N TYR A 85 14.39 26.41 36.72
CA TYR A 85 14.23 26.39 35.28
C TYR A 85 13.07 27.30 34.89
N PRO A 86 13.25 28.21 33.91
CA PRO A 86 12.29 29.28 33.65
C PRO A 86 10.96 28.84 33.03
N HIS A 87 10.86 27.59 32.56
CA HIS A 87 9.66 27.08 31.89
C HIS A 87 8.98 25.99 32.72
N LEU A 88 7.66 26.06 32.81
CA LEU A 88 6.85 25.02 33.47
C LEU A 88 6.77 23.75 32.61
N LEU A 89 6.57 22.61 33.27
CA LEU A 89 6.45 21.31 32.61
C LEU A 89 5.02 21.10 32.12
N ARG A 90 4.87 20.67 30.87
CA ARG A 90 3.59 20.21 30.34
C ARG A 90 3.20 18.86 30.96
N PRO A 91 1.91 18.64 31.31
CA PRO A 91 1.49 17.44 32.00
C PRO A 91 1.63 16.15 31.17
N GLU A 92 1.73 16.23 29.84
CA GLU A 92 1.90 15.11 28.92
C GLU A 92 3.18 14.30 29.21
N LEU A 93 4.19 14.92 29.80
CA LEU A 93 5.41 14.24 30.23
C LEU A 93 5.12 13.06 31.17
N PHE A 94 4.07 13.19 31.98
CA PHE A 94 3.67 12.20 32.99
C PHE A 94 2.62 11.21 32.46
N LEU A 95 2.09 11.43 31.26
CA LEU A 95 0.98 10.67 30.71
C LEU A 95 1.47 9.36 30.09
N TRP A 96 0.99 8.24 30.64
CA TRP A 96 1.25 6.87 30.17
C TRP A 96 2.74 6.48 30.01
N SER A 97 3.64 7.26 30.60
CA SER A 97 5.08 7.11 30.46
C SER A 97 5.72 6.81 31.82
N SER A 98 6.73 5.93 31.84
CA SER A 98 7.57 5.71 33.02
C SER A 98 8.79 6.62 32.97
N LEU A 99 8.96 7.44 34.01
CA LEU A 99 10.09 8.36 34.14
C LEU A 99 11.25 7.69 34.89
N PRO A 100 12.51 8.10 34.62
CA PRO A 100 13.67 7.53 35.29
C PRO A 100 13.68 7.87 36.78
N GLU A 101 14.00 6.89 37.63
CA GLU A 101 14.07 7.10 39.09
C GLU A 101 15.46 7.55 39.58
N GLU A 102 16.51 7.34 38.78
CA GLU A 102 17.91 7.57 39.19
C GLU A 102 18.54 8.84 38.58
N HIS A 103 17.79 9.53 37.72
CA HIS A 103 18.21 10.71 36.99
C HIS A 103 17.10 11.76 37.01
N GLY A 104 17.48 13.02 36.83
CA GLY A 104 16.53 14.12 36.68
C GLY A 104 15.63 13.93 35.47
N LEU A 105 14.50 14.63 35.49
CA LEU A 105 13.50 14.56 34.45
C LEU A 105 14.12 14.85 33.06
N PRO A 106 13.70 14.10 32.02
CA PRO A 106 14.15 14.36 30.67
C PRO A 106 13.55 15.68 30.17
N LEU A 107 14.41 16.60 29.74
CA LEU A 107 14.01 17.84 29.08
C LEU A 107 13.93 17.60 27.58
N LYS A 108 12.71 17.58 27.05
CA LYS A 108 12.44 17.78 25.63
C LYS A 108 11.59 19.03 25.52
N ASP A 109 11.87 19.87 24.53
CA ASP A 109 11.15 21.13 24.32
C ASP A 109 9.64 20.91 24.15
N SER A 110 9.24 19.78 23.56
CA SER A 110 7.84 19.37 23.41
C SER A 110 7.07 19.21 24.73
N PHE A 111 7.74 19.09 25.87
CA PHE A 111 7.15 18.93 27.20
C PHE A 111 7.31 20.19 28.07
N LEU A 112 7.65 21.32 27.46
CA LEU A 112 7.78 22.61 28.13
C LEU A 112 6.74 23.58 27.59
N TYR A 113 6.29 24.50 28.44
CA TYR A 113 5.60 25.69 27.97
C TYR A 113 6.66 26.69 27.48
N ASP A 114 6.40 27.35 26.35
CA ASP A 114 7.36 28.28 25.74
C ASP A 114 7.51 29.59 26.53
N ILE A 115 6.60 29.85 27.48
CA ILE A 115 6.57 31.07 28.29
C ILE A 115 7.58 30.96 29.44
N ASP A 116 8.47 31.95 29.57
CA ASP A 116 9.36 32.12 30.73
C ASP A 116 8.59 32.79 31.87
N PHE A 117 8.23 32.01 32.90
CA PHE A 117 7.41 32.51 34.00
C PHE A 117 8.18 33.45 34.94
N THR A 118 9.51 33.49 34.88
CA THR A 118 10.34 34.30 35.80
C THR A 118 10.24 35.80 35.49
N GLN A 119 9.84 36.15 34.27
CA GLN A 119 9.75 37.51 33.76
C GLN A 119 8.31 38.06 33.72
N LEU A 120 7.31 37.23 34.03
CA LEU A 120 5.90 37.62 33.93
C LEU A 120 5.50 38.61 35.02
N SER A 121 4.58 39.53 34.67
CA SER A 121 3.83 40.31 35.66
C SER A 121 2.92 39.42 36.50
N SER A 122 2.37 39.93 37.61
CA SER A 122 1.44 39.14 38.45
C SER A 122 0.20 38.66 37.68
N GLU A 123 -0.39 39.52 36.84
CA GLU A 123 -1.56 39.16 36.03
C GLU A 123 -1.23 38.12 34.95
N GLN A 124 -0.10 38.28 34.28
CA GLN A 124 0.36 37.31 33.27
C GLN A 124 0.70 35.96 33.89
N LEU A 125 1.33 35.97 35.08
CA LEU A 125 1.62 34.75 35.83
C LEU A 125 0.32 34.05 36.24
N HIS A 126 -0.67 34.81 36.72
CA HIS A 126 -1.98 34.26 37.08
C HIS A 126 -2.66 33.54 35.93
N GLN A 127 -2.75 34.20 34.77
CA GLN A 127 -3.33 33.60 33.57
C GLN A 127 -2.54 32.38 33.08
N HIS A 128 -1.20 32.46 33.08
CA HIS A 128 -0.37 31.34 32.66
C HIS A 128 -0.52 30.13 33.59
N VAL A 129 -0.44 30.33 34.92
CA VAL A 129 -0.60 29.24 35.89
C VAL A 129 -2.01 28.65 35.82
N LYS A 130 -3.02 29.46 35.53
CA LYS A 130 -4.39 28.98 35.31
C LYS A 130 -4.44 27.99 34.15
N GLU A 131 -3.91 28.34 32.98
CA GLU A 131 -3.86 27.48 31.79
C GLU A 131 -3.10 26.18 32.09
N VAL A 132 -1.95 26.27 32.76
CA VAL A 132 -1.17 25.10 33.17
C VAL A 132 -2.01 24.19 34.08
N LEU A 133 -2.65 24.72 35.12
CA LEU A 133 -3.44 23.90 36.03
C LEU A 133 -4.68 23.29 35.35
N GLU A 134 -5.30 23.97 34.39
CA GLU A 134 -6.38 23.43 33.56
C GLU A 134 -5.90 22.22 32.73
N ASP A 135 -4.71 22.30 32.11
CA ASP A 135 -4.09 21.17 31.41
C ASP A 135 -3.82 19.99 32.34
N TYR A 136 -3.28 20.24 33.54
CA TYR A 136 -3.01 19.19 34.52
C TYR A 136 -4.31 18.53 35.01
N MET A 137 -5.37 19.31 35.23
CA MET A 137 -6.69 18.78 35.59
C MET A 137 -7.27 17.92 34.47
N PHE A 138 -7.19 18.39 33.24
CA PHE A 138 -7.67 17.67 32.07
C PHE A 138 -6.93 16.35 31.88
N LEU A 139 -5.60 16.37 31.89
CA LEU A 139 -4.80 15.15 31.75
C LEU A 139 -4.92 14.21 32.95
N ALA A 140 -5.16 14.73 34.15
CA ALA A 140 -5.48 13.88 35.29
C ALA A 140 -6.77 13.06 35.03
N ASP A 141 -7.80 13.64 34.43
CA ASP A 141 -9.00 12.91 34.04
C ASP A 141 -8.73 11.92 32.89
N VAL A 142 -7.94 12.32 31.88
CA VAL A 142 -7.54 11.44 30.76
C VAL A 142 -6.72 10.24 31.25
N SER A 143 -5.83 10.43 32.22
CA SER A 143 -4.90 9.43 32.75
C SER A 143 -5.58 8.22 33.41
N ARG A 144 -6.85 8.37 33.83
CA ARG A 144 -7.66 7.30 34.44
C ARG A 144 -7.84 6.10 33.52
N HIS A 145 -7.65 6.31 32.22
CA HIS A 145 -7.69 5.27 31.22
C HIS A 145 -6.38 5.19 30.43
N THR A 146 -6.10 4.00 29.90
CA THR A 146 -4.87 3.77 29.12
C THR A 146 -4.96 4.40 27.74
N ARG A 147 -3.81 4.66 27.10
CA ARG A 147 -3.74 5.09 25.70
C ARG A 147 -4.58 4.21 24.76
N LYS A 148 -4.53 2.89 24.95
CA LYS A 148 -5.28 1.92 24.14
C LYS A 148 -6.80 2.09 24.29
N TYR A 149 -7.27 2.41 25.49
CA TYR A 149 -8.68 2.71 25.73
C TYR A 149 -9.12 3.92 24.92
N TRP A 150 -8.37 5.03 24.98
CA TRP A 150 -8.73 6.25 24.26
C TRP A 150 -8.73 6.04 22.75
N LEU A 151 -7.72 5.37 22.19
CA LEU A 151 -7.71 5.05 20.76
C LEU A 151 -8.92 4.22 20.33
N LYS A 152 -9.34 3.24 21.15
CA LYS A 152 -10.56 2.46 20.87
C LYS A 152 -11.81 3.32 20.95
N LYS A 153 -11.88 4.24 21.91
CA LYS A 153 -13.02 5.16 22.09
C LYS A 153 -13.14 6.13 20.92
N ILE A 154 -12.02 6.74 20.52
CA ILE A 154 -11.88 7.60 19.35
C ILE A 154 -12.30 6.84 18.08
N GLY A 155 -11.80 5.62 17.88
CA GLY A 155 -12.18 4.79 16.74
C GLY A 155 -13.67 4.46 16.72
N GLY A 156 -14.26 4.13 17.86
CA GLY A 156 -15.70 3.93 17.98
C GLY A 156 -16.52 5.19 17.63
N ALA A 157 -16.08 6.36 18.08
CA ALA A 157 -16.72 7.63 17.75
C ALA A 157 -16.59 7.98 16.25
N PHE A 158 -15.42 7.76 15.66
CA PHE A 158 -15.18 7.88 14.22
C PHE A 158 -16.13 7.01 13.41
N HIS A 159 -16.25 5.72 13.73
CA HIS A 159 -17.18 4.78 13.06
C HIS A 159 -18.66 5.12 13.23
N ARG A 160 -19.01 5.90 14.26
CA ARG A 160 -20.37 6.41 14.47
C ARG A 160 -20.64 7.73 13.75
N HIS A 161 -19.60 8.39 13.21
CA HIS A 161 -19.71 9.68 12.55
C HIS A 161 -20.71 9.62 11.38
N PRO A 162 -21.63 10.59 11.22
CA PRO A 162 -22.66 10.54 10.19
C PRO A 162 -22.12 10.46 8.76
N LEU A 163 -21.00 11.14 8.46
CA LEU A 163 -20.35 11.07 7.15
C LEU A 163 -19.86 9.65 6.82
N LEU A 164 -19.30 8.94 7.80
CA LEU A 164 -18.80 7.58 7.60
C LEU A 164 -19.94 6.57 7.49
N LYS A 165 -21.02 6.76 8.25
CA LYS A 165 -22.27 6.00 8.06
C LYS A 165 -22.82 6.18 6.65
N LEU A 166 -22.80 7.41 6.12
CA LEU A 166 -23.21 7.71 4.75
C LEU A 166 -22.30 7.00 3.74
N PHE A 167 -20.98 7.06 3.93
CA PHE A 167 -19.99 6.36 3.11
C PHE A 167 -20.31 4.86 3.03
N HIS A 168 -20.44 4.17 4.17
CA HIS A 168 -20.76 2.74 4.17
C HIS A 168 -22.11 2.41 3.54
N LYS A 169 -23.13 3.25 3.77
CA LYS A 169 -24.46 3.07 3.17
C LYS A 169 -24.45 3.25 1.65
N LYS A 170 -23.56 4.09 1.13
CA LYS A 170 -23.47 4.45 -0.30
C LYS A 170 -22.18 3.96 -0.95
N LYS A 171 -21.49 2.99 -0.35
CA LYS A 171 -20.17 2.51 -0.79
C LYS A 171 -20.20 2.09 -2.26
N ASP A 172 -21.17 1.28 -2.65
CA ASP A 172 -21.29 0.81 -4.03
C ASP A 172 -21.40 1.96 -5.04
N VAL A 173 -22.12 3.03 -4.69
CA VAL A 173 -22.28 4.21 -5.55
C VAL A 173 -20.98 5.03 -5.59
N ILE A 174 -20.36 5.26 -4.44
CA ILE A 174 -19.08 5.99 -4.32
C ILE A 174 -18.00 5.29 -5.14
N ASP A 175 -17.84 3.98 -4.95
CA ASP A 175 -16.88 3.15 -5.68
C ASP A 175 -17.19 3.16 -7.19
N ALA A 176 -18.47 3.04 -7.57
CA ALA A 176 -18.88 3.10 -8.97
C ALA A 176 -18.60 4.46 -9.64
N VAL A 177 -18.78 5.57 -8.92
CA VAL A 177 -18.42 6.92 -9.41
C VAL A 177 -16.92 7.00 -9.66
N GLU A 178 -16.07 6.55 -8.72
CA GLU A 178 -14.62 6.59 -8.89
C GLU A 178 -14.15 5.73 -10.07
N VAL A 179 -14.67 4.51 -10.16
CA VAL A 179 -14.34 3.58 -11.26
C VAL A 179 -14.79 4.16 -12.60
N MET A 180 -16.01 4.70 -12.68
CA MET A 180 -16.50 5.28 -13.93
C MET A 180 -15.75 6.54 -14.33
N ASN A 181 -15.35 7.40 -13.38
CA ASN A 181 -14.58 8.60 -13.67
C ASN A 181 -13.28 8.30 -14.45
N GLN A 182 -12.67 7.15 -14.16
CA GLN A 182 -11.44 6.65 -14.79
C GLN A 182 -11.70 5.70 -15.98
N SER A 183 -12.96 5.34 -16.25
CA SER A 183 -13.31 4.33 -17.24
C SER A 183 -13.14 4.85 -18.67
N ALA A 184 -12.58 3.99 -19.53
CA ALA A 184 -12.48 4.24 -20.98
C ALA A 184 -13.86 4.36 -21.65
N LEU A 185 -14.92 3.81 -21.05
CA LEU A 185 -16.29 3.91 -21.56
C LEU A 185 -16.77 5.36 -21.71
N LEU A 186 -16.28 6.28 -20.86
CA LEU A 186 -16.66 7.69 -20.93
C LEU A 186 -16.30 8.35 -22.26
N SER A 187 -15.26 7.86 -22.95
CA SER A 187 -14.83 8.38 -24.26
C SER A 187 -15.76 8.01 -25.42
N ILE A 188 -16.70 7.08 -25.19
CA ILE A 188 -17.59 6.52 -26.22
C ILE A 188 -18.98 7.17 -26.15
N LEU A 189 -19.31 7.77 -25.02
CA LEU A 189 -20.60 8.40 -24.80
C LEU A 189 -20.77 9.61 -25.73
N LYS A 190 -21.97 9.73 -26.31
CA LYS A 190 -22.30 10.63 -27.43
C LYS A 190 -22.12 12.12 -27.10
N TYR A 191 -22.30 12.52 -25.85
CA TYR A 191 -22.32 13.92 -25.41
C TYR A 191 -21.11 14.23 -24.50
N PRO A 192 -19.96 14.61 -25.07
CA PRO A 192 -18.74 14.85 -24.30
C PRO A 192 -18.87 16.02 -23.31
N GLU A 193 -19.72 17.01 -23.61
CA GLU A 193 -19.99 18.15 -22.71
C GLU A 193 -20.70 17.70 -21.43
N ASP A 194 -21.72 16.85 -21.54
CA ASP A 194 -22.44 16.30 -20.38
C ASP A 194 -21.50 15.46 -19.51
N ILE A 195 -20.58 14.72 -20.12
CA ILE A 195 -19.55 13.94 -19.40
C ILE A 195 -18.53 14.85 -18.73
N ALA A 196 -18.06 15.90 -19.40
CA ALA A 196 -17.15 16.87 -18.81
C ALA A 196 -17.80 17.57 -17.60
N PHE A 197 -19.06 17.99 -17.74
CA PHE A 197 -19.84 18.56 -16.66
C PHE A 197 -20.04 17.58 -15.50
N TRP A 198 -20.37 16.32 -15.79
CA TRP A 198 -20.48 15.27 -14.78
C TRP A 198 -19.17 15.05 -14.03
N ARG A 199 -18.02 14.95 -14.73
CA ARG A 199 -16.68 14.79 -14.13
C ARG A 199 -16.32 15.96 -13.21
N HIS A 200 -16.55 17.18 -13.66
CA HIS A 200 -16.33 18.37 -12.84
C HIS A 200 -17.17 18.33 -11.55
N ARG A 201 -18.43 17.88 -11.64
CA ARG A 201 -19.27 17.70 -10.45
C ARG A 201 -18.77 16.57 -9.54
N VAL A 202 -18.28 15.46 -10.10
CA VAL A 202 -17.73 14.34 -9.33
C VAL A 202 -16.62 14.83 -8.40
N GLU A 203 -15.71 15.71 -8.85
CA GLU A 203 -14.65 16.26 -7.99
C GLU A 203 -15.20 16.96 -6.74
N ILE A 204 -16.30 17.70 -6.89
CA ILE A 204 -16.95 18.42 -5.79
C ILE A 204 -17.73 17.47 -4.90
N VAL A 205 -18.46 16.51 -5.48
CA VAL A 205 -19.32 15.58 -4.75
C VAL A 205 -18.49 14.57 -3.96
N MET A 206 -17.34 14.15 -4.48
CA MET A 206 -16.50 13.12 -3.87
C MET A 206 -15.52 13.66 -2.83
N ARG A 207 -15.29 14.98 -2.77
CA ARG A 207 -14.37 15.62 -1.82
C ARG A 207 -14.53 15.14 -0.36
N PRO A 208 -15.75 15.06 0.22
CA PRO A 208 -15.93 14.62 1.61
C PRO A 208 -15.51 13.16 1.86
N PHE A 209 -15.51 12.33 0.82
CA PHE A 209 -15.15 10.91 0.92
C PHE A 209 -13.67 10.70 0.60
N ARG A 210 -13.11 11.52 -0.30
CA ARG A 210 -11.68 11.52 -0.64
C ARG A 210 -10.80 12.12 0.45
N SER A 211 -11.34 13.00 1.30
CA SER A 211 -10.62 13.55 2.46
C SER A 211 -10.42 12.51 3.58
N LEU A 212 -11.15 11.39 3.53
CA LEU A 212 -11.01 10.30 4.49
C LEU A 212 -10.06 9.23 3.93
N PRO A 213 -8.99 8.86 4.65
CA PRO A 213 -8.07 7.84 4.16
C PRO A 213 -8.72 6.46 4.10
N ALA A 214 -8.46 5.70 3.04
CA ALA A 214 -9.04 4.37 2.81
C ALA A 214 -8.81 3.42 3.99
N GLU A 215 -7.60 3.40 4.56
CA GLU A 215 -7.25 2.54 5.69
C GLU A 215 -8.05 2.83 6.96
N TRP A 216 -8.50 4.08 7.14
CA TRP A 216 -9.38 4.42 8.26
C TRP A 216 -10.80 3.89 8.04
N MET A 217 -11.25 3.85 6.78
CA MET A 217 -12.59 3.40 6.40
C MET A 217 -12.73 1.87 6.33
N GLU A 218 -11.64 1.13 6.05
CA GLU A 218 -11.70 -0.31 5.77
C GLU A 218 -11.56 -1.22 7.01
N ASN A 219 -10.99 -0.72 8.11
CA ASN A 219 -10.55 -1.54 9.26
C ASN A 219 -11.64 -1.93 10.29
N GLY A 220 -12.85 -2.23 9.83
CA GLY A 220 -13.95 -2.74 10.66
C GLY A 220 -14.46 -1.75 11.72
N LYS A 221 -15.51 -2.14 12.46
CA LYS A 221 -16.38 -1.22 13.25
C LYS A 221 -15.75 -0.53 14.47
N SER A 222 -14.48 -0.76 14.81
CA SER A 222 -13.89 -0.19 16.04
C SER A 222 -12.41 0.19 15.96
N ASN A 223 -11.69 -0.25 14.93
CA ASN A 223 -10.28 0.06 14.81
C ASN A 223 -10.11 1.14 13.74
N ILE A 224 -9.33 2.15 14.07
CA ILE A 224 -8.76 3.10 13.10
C ILE A 224 -7.59 2.42 12.37
N CYS A 225 -6.95 3.10 11.42
CA CYS A 225 -5.81 2.51 10.73
C CYS A 225 -4.70 2.05 11.68
N LEU A 226 -3.93 1.03 11.26
CA LEU A 226 -2.97 0.31 12.10
C LEU A 226 -1.69 1.09 12.43
N HIS A 227 -1.47 2.22 11.77
CA HIS A 227 -0.31 3.07 11.96
C HIS A 227 -0.19 3.64 13.38
N GLY A 228 1.00 4.14 13.72
CA GLY A 228 1.22 4.95 14.93
C GLY A 228 0.25 6.15 14.97
N LYS A 229 -0.09 6.58 16.20
CA LYS A 229 -0.97 7.74 16.42
C LYS A 229 -0.33 8.67 17.42
N GLU A 230 -0.31 9.95 17.11
CA GLU A 230 0.10 10.98 18.03
C GLU A 230 -1.16 11.59 18.64
N LEU A 231 -1.16 11.73 19.97
CA LEU A 231 -2.28 12.29 20.71
C LEU A 231 -1.82 13.62 21.31
N HIS A 232 -2.47 14.70 20.91
CA HIS A 232 -2.33 16.02 21.53
C HIS A 232 -3.60 16.35 22.29
N PHE A 233 -3.48 17.17 23.33
CA PHE A 233 -4.55 17.42 24.28
C PHE A 233 -4.80 18.92 24.36
N ASP A 234 -6.07 19.32 24.28
CA ASP A 234 -6.48 20.71 24.43
C ASP A 234 -7.51 20.76 25.55
N SER A 235 -7.10 21.30 26.68
CA SER A 235 -7.92 21.41 27.89
C SER A 235 -9.05 22.42 27.75
N SER A 236 -8.85 23.47 26.94
CA SER A 236 -9.81 24.56 26.76
C SER A 236 -11.09 24.07 26.06
N GLN A 237 -10.93 23.20 25.06
CA GLN A 237 -12.03 22.54 24.34
C GLN A 237 -12.34 21.14 24.88
N ARG A 238 -11.52 20.63 25.80
CA ARG A 238 -11.58 19.26 26.32
C ARG A 238 -11.55 18.22 25.19
N THR A 239 -10.64 18.42 24.24
CA THR A 239 -10.48 17.60 23.05
C THR A 239 -9.17 16.80 23.07
N ILE A 240 -9.21 15.62 22.44
CA ILE A 240 -8.03 14.81 22.11
C ILE A 240 -7.84 14.84 20.60
N ASN A 241 -6.74 15.42 20.15
CA ASN A 241 -6.38 15.49 18.74
C ASN A 241 -5.59 14.22 18.40
N CYS A 242 -6.13 13.41 17.51
CA CYS A 242 -5.52 12.16 17.09
C CYS A 242 -4.97 12.31 15.68
N TYR A 243 -3.66 12.44 15.58
CA TYR A 243 -2.94 12.58 14.33
C TYR A 243 -2.29 11.26 13.91
N CYS A 244 -2.29 10.99 12.61
CA CYS A 244 -1.62 9.85 12.01
C CYS A 244 -0.70 10.31 10.88
N GLU A 245 0.59 10.40 11.15
CA GLU A 245 1.62 10.83 10.19
C GLU A 245 1.56 10.02 8.88
N ALA A 246 1.45 8.69 8.96
CA ALA A 246 1.44 7.82 7.78
C ALA A 246 0.20 8.01 6.87
N CYS A 247 -0.91 8.50 7.42
CA CYS A 247 -2.14 8.75 6.65
C CYS A 247 -2.34 10.24 6.38
N ASP A 248 -1.47 11.09 6.91
CA ASP A 248 -1.62 12.55 6.99
C ASP A 248 -3.05 12.99 7.36
N PHE A 249 -3.55 12.45 8.46
CA PHE A 249 -4.95 12.63 8.87
C PHE A 249 -5.07 12.95 10.35
N CYS A 250 -5.82 14.01 10.65
CA CYS A 250 -6.12 14.48 11.99
C CYS A 250 -7.63 14.43 12.25
N LEU A 251 -8.01 14.08 13.48
CA LEU A 251 -9.37 14.21 13.98
C LEU A 251 -9.36 14.74 15.41
N PHE A 252 -10.42 15.45 15.77
CA PHE A 252 -10.62 16.02 17.10
C PHE A 252 -11.70 15.22 17.82
N TYR A 253 -11.36 14.58 18.93
CA TYR A 253 -12.32 13.85 19.75
C TYR A 253 -12.75 14.68 20.95
N HIS A 254 -14.03 15.01 21.01
CA HIS A 254 -14.65 15.80 22.08
C HIS A 254 -15.07 14.86 23.21
N ILE A 255 -14.37 14.91 24.35
CA ILE A 255 -14.54 13.93 25.43
C ILE A 255 -15.94 13.96 26.03
N ASP A 256 -16.47 15.16 26.26
CA ASP A 256 -17.74 15.33 26.98
C ASP A 256 -18.94 14.93 26.11
N GLU A 257 -18.82 15.07 24.79
CA GLU A 257 -19.89 14.77 23.82
C GLU A 257 -19.77 13.37 23.18
N ASP A 258 -18.65 12.68 23.39
CA ASP A 258 -18.32 11.39 22.79
C ASP A 258 -18.43 11.38 21.24
N ARG A 259 -18.05 12.51 20.62
CA ARG A 259 -18.10 12.74 19.16
C ARG A 259 -16.72 13.08 18.61
N VAL A 260 -16.56 12.86 17.30
CA VAL A 260 -15.39 13.36 16.56
C VAL A 260 -15.80 14.48 15.63
N SER A 261 -14.88 15.40 15.38
CA SER A 261 -14.94 16.36 14.29
C SER A 261 -13.67 16.30 13.45
N PHE A 262 -13.75 16.79 12.22
CA PHE A 262 -12.63 16.90 11.29
C PHE A 262 -12.14 18.35 11.19
N GLU A 263 -10.97 18.57 10.58
CA GLU A 263 -10.47 19.91 10.27
C GLU A 263 -11.40 20.65 9.30
N GLU A 264 -11.89 19.94 8.27
CA GLU A 264 -12.93 20.41 7.36
C GLU A 264 -14.22 19.63 7.62
N GLU A 265 -15.23 20.31 8.16
CA GLU A 265 -16.55 19.74 8.37
C GLU A 265 -17.40 19.82 7.10
N PHE A 266 -18.05 18.70 6.77
CA PHE A 266 -18.89 18.59 5.59
C PHE A 266 -20.36 18.42 5.97
N ASP A 267 -21.23 19.19 5.31
CA ASP A 267 -22.68 18.99 5.41
C ASP A 267 -23.08 17.62 4.83
N VAL A 268 -23.44 16.71 5.73
CA VAL A 268 -23.77 15.31 5.42
C VAL A 268 -25.07 15.20 4.62
N GLU A 269 -26.06 16.06 4.87
CA GLU A 269 -27.30 16.06 4.09
C GLU A 269 -27.04 16.52 2.67
N ARG A 270 -26.23 17.57 2.51
CA ARG A 270 -25.83 18.07 1.20
C ARG A 270 -24.99 17.04 0.45
N ALA A 271 -24.07 16.35 1.13
CA ALA A 271 -23.29 15.26 0.54
C ALA A 271 -24.19 14.11 0.06
N ALA A 272 -25.18 13.70 0.87
CA ALA A 272 -26.15 12.67 0.49
C ALA A 272 -26.99 13.07 -0.73
N LYS A 273 -27.54 14.29 -0.75
CA LYS A 273 -28.30 14.83 -1.89
C LYS A 273 -27.45 14.90 -3.16
N ARG A 274 -26.19 15.32 -3.03
CA ARG A 274 -25.22 15.39 -4.13
C ARG A 274 -24.91 14.02 -4.72
N LEU A 275 -24.72 12.98 -3.88
CA LEU A 275 -24.51 11.60 -4.35
C LEU A 275 -25.71 11.08 -5.14
N ILE A 276 -26.93 11.31 -4.66
CA ILE A 276 -28.14 10.90 -5.39
C ILE A 276 -28.22 11.65 -6.74
N THR A 277 -27.90 12.93 -6.74
CA THR A 277 -27.92 13.74 -7.96
C THR A 277 -26.89 13.28 -8.98
N ILE A 278 -25.65 12.97 -8.55
CA ILE A 278 -24.58 12.58 -9.48
C ILE A 278 -24.84 11.19 -10.08
N GLU A 279 -25.42 10.28 -9.30
CA GLU A 279 -25.89 8.98 -9.77
C GLU A 279 -27.01 9.14 -10.81
N LYS A 280 -28.04 9.94 -10.50
CA LYS A 280 -29.16 10.21 -11.42
C LYS A 280 -28.68 10.83 -12.73
N GLN A 281 -27.81 11.83 -12.66
CA GLN A 281 -27.25 12.47 -13.84
C GLN A 281 -26.47 11.50 -14.72
N PHE A 282 -25.63 10.65 -14.11
CA PHE A 282 -24.92 9.62 -14.87
C PHE A 282 -25.89 8.67 -15.58
N ASN A 283 -26.91 8.20 -14.85
CA ASN A 283 -27.91 7.27 -15.39
C ASN A 283 -28.69 7.91 -16.56
N GLU A 284 -29.07 9.18 -16.45
CA GLU A 284 -29.72 9.92 -17.53
C GLU A 284 -28.82 9.98 -18.79
N ILE A 285 -27.53 10.29 -18.62
CA ILE A 285 -26.57 10.30 -19.73
C ILE A 285 -26.42 8.89 -20.32
N ALA A 286 -26.31 7.85 -19.50
CA ALA A 286 -26.16 6.47 -19.95
C ALA A 286 -27.39 6.00 -20.76
N ILE A 287 -28.60 6.28 -20.30
CA ILE A 287 -29.86 5.90 -20.96
C ILE A 287 -30.00 6.56 -22.34
N GLN A 288 -29.51 7.79 -22.51
CA GLN A 288 -29.48 8.45 -23.81
C GLN A 288 -28.54 7.78 -24.82
N ASN A 289 -27.64 6.91 -24.35
CA ASN A 289 -26.65 6.19 -25.16
C ASN A 289 -27.10 4.74 -25.46
N THR A 290 -28.35 4.55 -25.88
CA THR A 290 -28.97 3.23 -26.16
C THR A 290 -28.10 2.32 -27.02
N ARG A 291 -27.48 2.87 -28.08
CA ARG A 291 -26.57 2.11 -28.95
C ARG A 291 -25.42 1.46 -28.19
N LEU A 292 -24.80 2.17 -27.24
CA LEU A 292 -23.69 1.61 -26.46
C LEU A 292 -24.19 0.48 -25.55
N LEU A 293 -25.35 0.66 -24.91
CA LEU A 293 -25.97 -0.35 -24.06
C LEU A 293 -26.28 -1.62 -24.88
N ASP A 294 -26.86 -1.47 -26.06
CA ASP A 294 -27.14 -2.58 -26.98
C ASP A 294 -25.85 -3.30 -27.41
N GLN A 295 -24.80 -2.55 -27.72
CA GLN A 295 -23.49 -3.13 -28.07
C GLN A 295 -22.85 -3.89 -26.90
N LEU A 296 -23.01 -3.42 -25.66
CA LEU A 296 -22.55 -4.13 -24.47
C LEU A 296 -23.32 -5.44 -24.27
N VAL A 297 -24.64 -5.44 -24.47
CA VAL A 297 -25.46 -6.65 -24.44
C VAL A 297 -25.05 -7.63 -25.54
N GLN A 298 -24.80 -7.14 -26.76
CA GLN A 298 -24.31 -7.97 -27.86
C GLN A 298 -22.93 -8.58 -27.57
N LEU A 299 -22.01 -7.82 -26.98
CA LEU A 299 -20.71 -8.33 -26.52
C LEU A 299 -20.86 -9.42 -25.46
N GLN A 300 -21.79 -9.26 -24.54
CA GLN A 300 -22.09 -10.27 -23.53
C GLN A 300 -22.63 -11.56 -24.17
N VAL A 301 -23.59 -11.46 -25.09
CA VAL A 301 -24.12 -12.61 -25.84
C VAL A 301 -23.01 -13.33 -26.60
N LEU A 302 -22.15 -12.59 -27.28
CA LEU A 302 -21.01 -13.11 -28.02
C LEU A 302 -20.03 -13.85 -27.09
N LYS A 303 -19.71 -13.26 -25.94
CA LYS A 303 -18.86 -13.88 -24.92
C LYS A 303 -19.46 -15.17 -24.37
N ASN A 304 -20.77 -15.19 -24.14
CA ASN A 304 -21.50 -16.38 -23.68
C ASN A 304 -21.57 -17.49 -24.75
N ARG A 305 -21.55 -17.14 -26.04
CA ARG A 305 -21.43 -18.12 -27.11
C ARG A 305 -20.02 -18.72 -27.16
N LEU A 306 -18.99 -17.87 -27.07
CA LEU A 306 -17.59 -18.31 -27.08
C LEU A 306 -17.20 -19.14 -25.85
N SER A 307 -17.81 -18.86 -24.68
CA SER A 307 -17.53 -19.62 -23.46
C SER A 307 -17.87 -21.10 -23.59
N LYS A 308 -18.84 -21.46 -24.45
CA LYS A 308 -19.18 -22.86 -24.76
C LYS A 308 -18.02 -23.59 -25.43
N ALA A 309 -17.22 -22.90 -26.25
CA ALA A 309 -16.05 -23.45 -26.94
C ALA A 309 -14.72 -22.97 -26.31
N ARG A 310 -14.73 -22.63 -25.02
CA ARG A 310 -13.56 -22.07 -24.32
C ARG A 310 -12.34 -22.98 -24.37
N LYS A 311 -12.51 -24.28 -24.14
CA LYS A 311 -11.40 -25.25 -24.13
C LYS A 311 -10.61 -25.27 -25.44
N PRO A 312 -11.23 -25.55 -26.61
CA PRO A 312 -10.48 -25.59 -27.88
C PRO A 312 -9.89 -24.22 -28.26
N LEU A 313 -10.51 -23.11 -27.86
CA LEU A 313 -9.97 -21.76 -28.08
C LEU A 313 -8.72 -21.46 -27.24
N GLU A 314 -8.69 -21.88 -25.97
CA GLU A 314 -7.49 -21.76 -25.14
C GLU A 314 -6.37 -22.68 -25.65
N GLU A 315 -6.69 -23.91 -26.04
CA GLU A 315 -5.73 -24.82 -26.68
C GLU A 315 -5.16 -24.21 -27.97
N SER A 316 -6.00 -23.59 -28.80
CA SER A 316 -5.57 -22.90 -30.02
C SER A 316 -4.60 -21.76 -29.70
N LEU A 317 -4.87 -20.96 -28.66
CA LEU A 317 -3.95 -19.90 -28.23
C LEU A 317 -2.61 -20.45 -27.70
N GLN A 318 -2.62 -21.61 -27.02
CA GLN A 318 -1.40 -22.28 -26.57
C GLN A 318 -0.57 -22.78 -27.76
N VAL A 319 -1.22 -23.40 -28.76
CA VAL A 319 -0.55 -23.84 -29.99
C VAL A 319 0.05 -22.65 -30.74
N VAL A 320 -0.66 -21.51 -30.82
CA VAL A 320 -0.09 -20.27 -31.39
C VAL A 320 1.17 -19.85 -30.63
N GLN A 321 1.14 -19.84 -29.29
CA GLN A 321 2.33 -19.50 -28.50
C GLN A 321 3.50 -20.45 -28.76
N GLN A 322 3.23 -21.74 -28.95
CA GLN A 322 4.24 -22.72 -29.35
C GLN A 322 4.82 -22.39 -30.73
N ILE A 323 3.98 -22.18 -31.75
CA ILE A 323 4.42 -21.81 -33.10
C ILE A 323 5.27 -20.53 -33.07
N GLU A 324 4.84 -19.50 -32.35
CA GLU A 324 5.56 -18.24 -32.21
C GLU A 324 6.95 -18.43 -31.58
N LYS A 325 7.07 -19.35 -30.61
CA LYS A 325 8.35 -19.73 -29.99
C LYS A 325 9.26 -20.43 -31.00
N TYR A 326 8.78 -21.44 -31.72
CA TYR A 326 9.56 -22.16 -32.73
C TYR A 326 10.02 -21.23 -33.88
N GLN A 327 9.17 -20.30 -34.33
CA GLN A 327 9.50 -19.37 -35.42
C GLN A 327 10.26 -18.11 -34.96
N GLN A 328 10.34 -17.87 -33.64
CA GLN A 328 10.81 -16.63 -33.03
C GLN A 328 10.16 -15.36 -33.64
N LYS A 329 8.91 -15.49 -34.10
CA LYS A 329 8.14 -14.43 -34.77
C LYS A 329 6.67 -14.53 -34.38
N PRO A 330 5.98 -13.40 -34.17
CA PRO A 330 4.56 -13.40 -33.86
C PRO A 330 3.76 -13.93 -35.06
N LEU A 331 2.80 -14.81 -34.78
CA LEU A 331 1.90 -15.36 -35.78
C LEU A 331 0.85 -14.31 -36.07
N ASN A 332 0.55 -14.08 -37.35
CA ASN A 332 -0.48 -13.15 -37.72
C ASN A 332 -1.88 -13.72 -37.39
N LEU A 333 -2.39 -13.39 -36.19
CA LEU A 333 -3.70 -13.85 -35.73
C LEU A 333 -4.87 -13.33 -36.57
N SER A 334 -4.71 -12.30 -37.41
CA SER A 334 -5.79 -11.85 -38.29
C SER A 334 -6.19 -12.89 -39.33
N ALA A 335 -5.30 -13.86 -39.63
CA ALA A 335 -5.60 -15.03 -40.45
C ALA A 335 -6.60 -16.00 -39.78
N PHE A 336 -6.77 -15.90 -38.45
CA PHE A 336 -7.70 -16.72 -37.65
C PHE A 336 -8.71 -15.81 -36.92
N PRO A 337 -9.73 -15.25 -37.62
CA PRO A 337 -10.60 -14.20 -37.07
C PRO A 337 -11.30 -14.59 -35.76
N LEU A 338 -11.75 -15.84 -35.63
CA LEU A 338 -12.41 -16.35 -34.43
C LEU A 338 -11.47 -16.36 -33.21
N LEU A 339 -10.21 -16.75 -33.42
CA LEU A 339 -9.18 -16.81 -32.39
C LEU A 339 -8.71 -15.40 -32.00
N HIS A 340 -8.55 -14.51 -32.98
CA HIS A 340 -8.23 -13.10 -32.74
C HIS A 340 -9.31 -12.41 -31.90
N MET A 341 -10.58 -12.60 -32.24
CA MET A 341 -11.71 -12.10 -31.46
C MET A 341 -11.71 -12.66 -30.04
N TYR A 342 -11.54 -13.98 -29.86
CA TYR A 342 -11.50 -14.60 -28.54
C TYR A 342 -10.37 -14.03 -27.68
N ARG A 343 -9.17 -13.82 -28.25
CA ARG A 343 -8.02 -13.22 -27.55
C ARG A 343 -8.35 -11.83 -27.00
N GLN A 344 -9.05 -11.00 -27.78
CA GLN A 344 -9.48 -9.67 -27.33
C GLN A 344 -10.58 -9.75 -26.26
N LEU A 345 -11.60 -10.61 -26.46
CA LEU A 345 -12.74 -10.73 -25.55
C LEU A 345 -12.42 -11.43 -24.22
N ARG A 346 -11.38 -12.28 -24.17
CA ARG A 346 -10.99 -12.96 -22.92
C ARG A 346 -10.65 -11.96 -21.82
N LYS A 347 -10.06 -10.83 -22.19
CA LYS A 347 -9.62 -9.76 -21.27
C LYS A 347 -10.71 -8.75 -20.93
N THR A 348 -11.83 -8.74 -21.66
CA THR A 348 -12.96 -7.84 -21.36
C THR A 348 -13.87 -8.47 -20.30
N LYS A 349 -14.44 -7.65 -19.42
CA LYS A 349 -15.47 -8.07 -18.45
C LYS A 349 -16.71 -7.24 -18.70
N VAL A 350 -17.83 -7.90 -18.97
CA VAL A 350 -19.16 -7.29 -19.05
C VAL A 350 -20.04 -8.03 -18.04
N PRO A 351 -20.68 -7.33 -17.08
CA PRO A 351 -21.53 -7.98 -16.08
C PRO A 351 -22.76 -8.62 -16.72
N GLU A 352 -23.17 -9.80 -16.22
CA GLU A 352 -24.25 -10.55 -16.85
C GLU A 352 -25.65 -9.99 -16.61
N ARG A 353 -25.85 -9.34 -15.46
CA ARG A 353 -27.13 -8.78 -15.04
C ARG A 353 -27.05 -7.27 -15.11
N CYS A 354 -27.99 -6.67 -15.84
CA CYS A 354 -28.23 -5.24 -15.76
C CYS A 354 -28.67 -4.90 -14.33
N SER A 355 -28.17 -3.77 -13.82
CA SER A 355 -28.62 -3.19 -12.55
C SER A 355 -29.71 -2.16 -12.85
N ASN A 356 -30.54 -1.84 -11.85
CA ASN A 356 -31.47 -0.71 -11.95
C ASN A 356 -30.76 0.65 -12.04
N SER A 357 -29.45 0.69 -11.73
CA SER A 357 -28.60 1.87 -11.87
C SER A 357 -27.53 1.59 -12.92
N GLU A 358 -27.58 2.34 -14.03
CA GLU A 358 -26.61 2.24 -15.12
C GLU A 358 -25.19 2.55 -14.66
N LEU A 359 -25.03 3.47 -13.70
CA LEU A 359 -23.75 3.76 -13.06
C LEU A 359 -23.14 2.49 -12.46
N LEU A 360 -23.92 1.78 -11.63
CA LEU A 360 -23.46 0.55 -10.98
C LEU A 360 -23.13 -0.53 -12.01
N TRP A 361 -23.97 -0.70 -13.03
CA TRP A 361 -23.74 -1.70 -14.06
C TRP A 361 -22.51 -1.39 -14.92
N LEU A 362 -22.41 -0.17 -15.44
CA LEU A 362 -21.29 0.25 -16.30
C LEU A 362 -19.97 0.32 -15.53
N SER A 363 -19.98 0.63 -14.23
CA SER A 363 -18.76 0.58 -13.40
C SER A 363 -18.12 -0.80 -13.34
N ALA A 364 -18.91 -1.87 -13.48
CA ALA A 364 -18.39 -3.23 -13.45
C ALA A 364 -17.89 -3.71 -14.83
N VAL A 365 -18.04 -2.90 -15.89
CA VAL A 365 -17.51 -3.18 -17.22
C VAL A 365 -16.02 -2.83 -17.26
N LYS A 366 -15.19 -3.79 -17.68
CA LYS A 366 -13.76 -3.58 -17.94
C LYS A 366 -13.44 -3.87 -19.39
N LEU A 367 -12.84 -2.92 -20.08
CA LEU A 367 -12.43 -3.03 -21.47
C LEU A 367 -10.95 -2.70 -21.58
N GLU A 368 -10.21 -3.50 -22.34
CA GLU A 368 -8.80 -3.20 -22.67
C GLU A 368 -8.71 -2.07 -23.69
N HIS A 369 -9.62 -2.05 -24.69
CA HIS A 369 -9.68 -0.97 -25.67
C HIS A 369 -11.11 -0.78 -26.21
N VAL A 370 -11.47 0.48 -26.44
CA VAL A 370 -12.70 0.95 -27.11
C VAL A 370 -12.88 0.39 -28.55
N LYS A 371 -11.80 -0.06 -29.22
CA LYS A 371 -11.84 -0.57 -30.60
C LYS A 371 -12.73 -1.79 -30.76
N VAL A 372 -12.93 -2.54 -29.67
CA VAL A 372 -13.87 -3.66 -29.57
C VAL A 372 -15.26 -3.32 -30.12
N PHE A 373 -15.76 -2.09 -29.88
CA PHE A 373 -17.07 -1.67 -30.39
C PHE A 373 -17.11 -1.37 -31.88
N LYS A 374 -15.96 -1.08 -32.50
CA LYS A 374 -15.85 -0.91 -33.96
C LYS A 374 -15.80 -2.26 -34.67
N GLU A 375 -15.17 -3.26 -34.05
CA GLU A 375 -15.03 -4.62 -34.60
C GLU A 375 -16.28 -5.50 -34.35
N LEU A 376 -17.08 -5.16 -33.33
CA LEU A 376 -18.29 -5.90 -32.93
C LEU A 376 -19.25 -6.25 -34.09
N PRO A 377 -19.59 -5.34 -35.03
CA PRO A 377 -20.51 -5.67 -36.12
C PRO A 377 -19.99 -6.81 -37.02
N ASP A 378 -18.68 -6.90 -37.21
CA ASP A 378 -18.07 -7.95 -38.03
C ASP A 378 -17.94 -9.25 -37.23
N TRP A 379 -17.63 -9.15 -35.94
CA TRP A 379 -17.63 -10.30 -35.02
C TRP A 379 -18.98 -10.98 -34.91
N LEU A 380 -20.08 -10.22 -34.89
CA LEU A 380 -21.43 -10.79 -34.84
C LEU A 380 -21.78 -11.59 -36.10
N LYS A 381 -21.19 -11.26 -37.26
CA LYS A 381 -21.37 -12.03 -38.51
C LYS A 381 -20.52 -13.30 -38.52
N LEU A 382 -19.37 -13.30 -37.83
CA LEU A 382 -18.41 -14.40 -37.84
C LEU A 382 -18.82 -15.59 -36.98
N VAL A 383 -19.68 -15.40 -35.96
CA VAL A 383 -20.02 -16.46 -35.00
C VAL A 383 -21.36 -17.13 -35.35
N PRO A 384 -21.35 -18.34 -35.95
CA PRO A 384 -22.57 -19.12 -36.14
C PRO A 384 -23.17 -19.59 -34.80
N GLU A 385 -24.41 -20.08 -34.83
CA GLU A 385 -25.08 -20.59 -33.62
C GLU A 385 -24.33 -21.75 -32.95
N ASN A 386 -23.60 -22.57 -33.73
CA ASN A 386 -22.72 -23.61 -33.24
C ASN A 386 -21.24 -23.30 -33.56
N VAL A 387 -20.48 -22.89 -32.54
CA VAL A 387 -19.10 -22.43 -32.67
C VAL A 387 -18.08 -23.59 -32.73
N TYR A 388 -18.48 -24.79 -32.29
CA TYR A 388 -17.58 -25.94 -32.14
C TYR A 388 -16.86 -26.38 -33.43
N PRO A 389 -17.56 -26.58 -34.56
CA PRO A 389 -16.91 -27.05 -35.80
C PRO A 389 -15.82 -26.10 -36.29
N MET A 390 -16.06 -24.78 -36.19
CA MET A 390 -15.07 -23.77 -36.56
C MET A 390 -13.88 -23.76 -35.60
N THR A 391 -14.10 -23.90 -34.29
CA THR A 391 -12.98 -23.94 -33.33
C THR A 391 -12.13 -25.19 -33.47
N SER A 392 -12.73 -26.34 -33.75
CA SER A 392 -11.99 -27.58 -33.98
C SER A 392 -11.17 -27.51 -35.26
N HIS A 393 -11.73 -26.95 -36.34
CA HIS A 393 -11.01 -26.77 -37.60
C HIS A 393 -9.81 -25.83 -37.43
N VAL A 394 -9.97 -24.70 -36.76
CA VAL A 394 -8.86 -23.77 -36.46
C VAL A 394 -7.78 -24.46 -35.62
N LEU A 395 -8.17 -25.26 -34.63
CA LEU A 395 -7.22 -26.01 -33.80
C LEU A 395 -6.47 -27.06 -34.62
N GLU A 396 -7.13 -27.79 -35.51
CA GLU A 396 -6.51 -28.76 -36.41
C GLU A 396 -5.54 -28.10 -37.38
N GLU A 397 -5.91 -26.97 -38.00
CA GLU A 397 -5.03 -26.20 -38.88
C GLU A 397 -3.80 -25.70 -38.13
N LEU A 398 -3.97 -25.18 -36.90
CA LEU A 398 -2.86 -24.76 -36.06
C LEU A 398 -1.97 -25.92 -35.62
N ARG A 399 -2.55 -27.10 -35.33
CA ARG A 399 -1.77 -28.30 -35.00
C ARG A 399 -0.97 -28.78 -36.21
N SER A 400 -1.56 -28.81 -37.39
CA SER A 400 -0.84 -29.14 -38.63
C SER A 400 0.31 -28.17 -38.86
N LYS A 401 0.07 -26.87 -38.67
CA LYS A 401 1.11 -25.83 -38.78
C LYS A 401 2.18 -25.94 -37.71
N LEU A 402 1.84 -26.40 -36.51
CA LEU A 402 2.82 -26.70 -35.47
C LEU A 402 3.73 -27.87 -35.90
N GLU A 403 3.17 -28.93 -36.47
CA GLU A 403 3.98 -30.06 -36.98
C GLU A 403 4.90 -29.63 -38.14
N GLU A 404 4.47 -28.70 -39.01
CA GLU A 404 5.32 -28.14 -40.08
C GLU A 404 6.49 -27.29 -39.55
N VAL A 405 6.34 -26.72 -38.37
CA VAL A 405 7.27 -25.73 -37.80
C VAL A 405 8.19 -26.35 -36.74
N ARG A 406 7.81 -27.52 -36.22
CA ARG A 406 8.68 -28.33 -35.35
C ARG A 406 9.93 -28.74 -36.10
N TYR A 407 11.05 -28.70 -35.40
CA TYR A 407 12.32 -29.14 -35.96
C TYR A 407 12.32 -30.67 -36.13
N GLY A 408 12.51 -31.13 -37.37
CA GLY A 408 12.89 -32.51 -37.65
C GLY A 408 14.34 -32.76 -37.25
N GLU A 409 14.71 -34.01 -36.96
CA GLU A 409 16.07 -34.37 -36.52
C GLU A 409 17.17 -33.90 -37.48
N GLU A 410 16.86 -33.80 -38.78
CA GLU A 410 17.75 -33.40 -39.86
C GLU A 410 17.76 -31.88 -40.14
N ASP A 411 16.91 -31.10 -39.47
CA ASP A 411 16.80 -29.67 -39.73
C ASP A 411 18.06 -28.94 -39.26
N VAL A 412 18.65 -28.13 -40.14
CA VAL A 412 19.86 -27.36 -39.82
C VAL A 412 19.50 -26.14 -38.98
N ILE A 413 19.87 -26.14 -37.71
CA ILE A 413 19.57 -25.07 -36.75
C ILE A 413 20.66 -23.99 -36.74
N ILE A 414 21.93 -24.41 -36.82
CA ILE A 414 23.09 -23.52 -36.74
C ILE A 414 24.11 -23.89 -37.82
N THR A 415 24.69 -22.90 -38.49
CA THR A 415 25.82 -23.10 -39.38
C THR A 415 27.03 -22.31 -38.89
N ILE A 416 28.13 -23.01 -38.58
CA ILE A 416 29.39 -22.39 -38.14
C ILE A 416 30.45 -22.62 -39.19
N LYS A 417 30.88 -21.53 -39.83
CA LYS A 417 31.98 -21.54 -40.82
C LYS A 417 31.78 -22.62 -41.89
N GLY A 418 30.56 -22.70 -42.43
CA GLY A 418 30.18 -23.63 -43.50
C GLY A 418 29.84 -25.05 -43.03
N ARG A 419 29.82 -25.32 -41.72
CA ARG A 419 29.43 -26.61 -41.16
C ARG A 419 28.04 -26.53 -40.54
N PRO A 420 27.02 -27.17 -41.15
CA PRO A 420 25.68 -27.20 -40.59
C PRO A 420 25.62 -28.15 -39.38
N LEU A 421 24.82 -27.78 -38.40
CA LEU A 421 24.44 -28.60 -37.26
C LEU A 421 22.95 -28.85 -37.32
N THR A 422 22.60 -30.13 -37.37
CA THR A 422 21.21 -30.58 -37.36
C THR A 422 20.62 -30.48 -35.95
N TYR A 423 19.29 -30.43 -35.87
CA TYR A 423 18.56 -30.39 -34.62
C TYR A 423 18.90 -31.59 -33.73
N GLY A 424 18.96 -32.80 -34.28
CA GLY A 424 19.33 -34.01 -33.52
C GLY A 424 20.72 -33.90 -32.90
N THR A 425 21.67 -33.27 -33.59
CA THR A 425 23.03 -33.04 -33.03
C THR A 425 23.00 -31.96 -31.95
N VAL A 426 22.21 -30.90 -32.12
CA VAL A 426 22.02 -29.86 -31.11
C VAL A 426 21.34 -30.43 -29.86
N GLN A 427 20.33 -31.29 -30.00
CA GLN A 427 19.67 -31.97 -28.89
C GLN A 427 20.66 -32.82 -28.07
N GLN A 428 21.54 -33.57 -28.74
CA GLN A 428 22.60 -34.31 -28.04
C GLN A 428 23.56 -33.38 -27.29
N ILE A 429 23.86 -32.19 -27.81
CA ILE A 429 24.68 -31.18 -27.12
C ILE A 429 23.92 -30.55 -25.95
N LEU A 430 22.61 -30.34 -26.06
CA LEU A 430 21.79 -29.83 -24.96
C LEU A 430 21.65 -30.88 -23.86
N ASP A 431 21.45 -32.15 -24.20
CA ASP A 431 21.49 -33.29 -23.28
C ASP A 431 22.81 -33.32 -22.50
N LEU A 432 23.95 -33.18 -23.19
CA LEU A 432 25.25 -33.08 -22.55
C LEU A 432 25.28 -31.96 -21.49
N ILE A 433 24.73 -30.80 -21.84
CA ILE A 433 24.73 -29.62 -20.97
C ILE A 433 23.73 -29.79 -19.81
N HIS A 434 22.62 -30.48 -20.02
CA HIS A 434 21.69 -30.82 -18.95
C HIS A 434 22.36 -31.69 -17.88
N TYR A 435 23.15 -32.69 -18.29
CA TYR A 435 23.81 -33.60 -17.34
C TYR A 435 25.13 -33.08 -16.75
N TYR A 436 25.88 -32.25 -17.50
CA TYR A 436 27.27 -31.90 -17.15
C TYR A 436 27.60 -30.41 -17.26
N GLY A 437 26.65 -29.60 -17.72
CA GLY A 437 26.87 -28.20 -18.06
C GLY A 437 27.26 -27.29 -16.90
N THR A 438 26.74 -27.57 -15.70
CA THR A 438 27.03 -26.82 -14.45
C THR A 438 28.24 -27.36 -13.70
N ASP A 439 28.58 -28.63 -13.93
CA ASP A 439 29.62 -29.34 -13.20
C ASP A 439 31.00 -29.07 -13.78
N TYR A 440 31.07 -28.80 -15.09
CA TYR A 440 32.32 -28.60 -15.80
C TYR A 440 32.41 -27.27 -16.55
N PRO A 441 33.59 -26.63 -16.58
CA PRO A 441 33.80 -25.44 -17.37
C PRO A 441 33.75 -25.75 -18.87
N VAL A 442 33.34 -24.77 -19.67
CA VAL A 442 33.11 -24.88 -21.14
C VAL A 442 34.28 -25.52 -21.88
N HIS A 443 35.53 -25.20 -21.52
CA HIS A 443 36.70 -25.79 -22.17
C HIS A 443 36.75 -27.31 -22.05
N THR A 444 36.28 -27.89 -20.93
CA THR A 444 36.21 -29.34 -20.72
C THR A 444 35.12 -29.95 -21.61
N LEU A 445 33.96 -29.30 -21.71
CA LEU A 445 32.85 -29.73 -22.58
C LEU A 445 33.24 -29.68 -24.06
N VAL A 446 33.97 -28.63 -24.47
CA VAL A 446 34.52 -28.49 -25.83
C VAL A 446 35.53 -29.61 -26.14
N GLN A 447 36.43 -29.94 -25.21
CA GLN A 447 37.40 -31.03 -25.40
C GLN A 447 36.74 -32.40 -25.50
N MET A 448 35.65 -32.62 -24.75
CA MET A 448 34.85 -33.84 -24.80
C MET A 448 34.12 -33.97 -26.15
N LEU A 449 33.42 -32.93 -26.60
CA LEU A 449 32.76 -32.92 -27.91
C LEU A 449 33.76 -33.09 -29.06
N ALA A 450 34.97 -32.53 -28.94
CA ALA A 450 36.06 -32.70 -29.90
C ALA A 450 36.71 -34.11 -29.87
N GLY A 451 36.40 -34.95 -28.89
CA GLY A 451 36.96 -36.31 -28.77
C GLY A 451 38.43 -36.35 -28.36
N LYS A 452 38.96 -35.30 -27.71
CA LYS A 452 40.36 -35.29 -27.27
C LYS A 452 40.55 -36.06 -25.97
N ALA A 453 41.19 -37.22 -26.02
CA ALA A 453 41.47 -38.04 -24.84
C ALA A 453 42.62 -37.45 -23.99
N THR A 454 42.33 -36.42 -23.19
CA THR A 454 43.25 -35.87 -22.19
C THR A 454 43.23 -36.68 -20.90
N ASN A 455 44.31 -36.66 -20.11
CA ASN A 455 44.34 -37.35 -18.81
C ASN A 455 43.21 -36.89 -17.87
N LYS A 456 42.84 -35.59 -17.93
CA LYS A 456 41.74 -35.02 -17.16
C LYS A 456 40.38 -35.66 -17.51
N LEU A 457 40.09 -35.85 -18.81
CA LEU A 457 38.84 -36.49 -19.26
C LEU A 457 38.83 -38.01 -18.96
N ARG A 458 39.99 -38.66 -18.94
CA ARG A 458 40.12 -40.07 -18.52
C ARG A 458 39.84 -40.27 -17.04
N THR A 459 40.44 -39.45 -16.18
CA THR A 459 40.23 -39.50 -14.72
C THR A 459 38.78 -39.22 -14.33
N LEU A 460 38.06 -38.41 -15.12
CA LEU A 460 36.66 -38.06 -14.90
C LEU A 460 35.68 -39.03 -15.61
N HIS A 461 36.16 -40.09 -16.27
CA HIS A 461 35.37 -41.02 -17.08
C HIS A 461 34.49 -40.39 -18.18
N LEU A 462 34.73 -39.11 -18.52
CA LEU A 462 33.95 -38.39 -19.53
C LEU A 462 34.18 -38.91 -20.96
N HIS A 463 35.31 -39.56 -21.20
CA HIS A 463 35.63 -40.23 -22.46
C HIS A 463 34.80 -41.50 -22.75
N GLU A 464 34.12 -42.05 -21.75
CA GLU A 464 33.24 -43.23 -21.88
C GLU A 464 31.79 -42.84 -22.19
N THR A 465 31.48 -41.54 -22.20
CA THR A 465 30.12 -41.04 -22.42
C THR A 465 29.74 -41.04 -23.90
N ARG A 466 28.42 -41.15 -24.18
CA ARG A 466 27.87 -41.13 -25.54
C ARG A 466 28.15 -39.85 -26.33
N TRP A 467 28.50 -38.76 -25.66
CA TRP A 467 28.76 -37.45 -26.27
C TRP A 467 30.24 -37.23 -26.61
N PHE A 468 31.13 -38.13 -26.19
CA PHE A 468 32.55 -38.02 -26.47
C PHE A 468 32.81 -38.16 -27.97
N GLY A 469 33.46 -37.17 -28.57
CA GLY A 469 33.77 -37.16 -30.01
C GLY A 469 32.59 -36.88 -30.93
N LEU A 470 31.45 -36.41 -30.39
CA LEU A 470 30.25 -36.06 -31.17
C LEU A 470 30.57 -35.05 -32.30
N LEU A 471 31.51 -34.15 -32.07
CA LEU A 471 32.02 -33.17 -33.05
C LEU A 471 33.51 -33.38 -33.32
N SER A 472 33.99 -34.63 -33.34
CA SER A 472 35.41 -34.99 -33.54
C SER A 472 36.01 -34.40 -34.82
N GLU A 473 35.21 -34.22 -35.87
CA GLU A 473 35.65 -33.59 -37.11
C GLU A 473 35.81 -32.07 -37.02
N TRP A 474 35.31 -31.43 -35.96
CA TRP A 474 35.28 -29.98 -35.78
C TRP A 474 36.51 -29.45 -35.02
N PRO A 475 37.12 -28.35 -35.48
CA PRO A 475 38.11 -27.64 -34.68
C PRO A 475 37.50 -27.12 -33.37
N GLU A 476 38.20 -27.24 -32.24
CA GLU A 476 37.73 -26.75 -30.93
C GLU A 476 37.31 -25.28 -30.94
N LYS A 477 38.00 -24.43 -31.72
CA LYS A 477 37.64 -23.02 -31.89
C LYS A 477 36.23 -22.84 -32.50
N HIS A 478 35.77 -23.78 -33.31
CA HIS A 478 34.42 -23.76 -33.90
C HIS A 478 33.38 -24.30 -32.92
N ILE A 479 33.72 -25.32 -32.14
CA ILE A 479 32.86 -25.82 -31.05
C ILE A 479 32.70 -24.74 -29.97
N GLN A 480 33.76 -24.01 -29.60
CA GLN A 480 33.64 -22.87 -28.68
C GLN A 480 32.73 -21.77 -29.24
N LYS A 481 32.76 -21.53 -30.56
CA LYS A 481 31.84 -20.59 -31.22
C LYS A 481 30.40 -21.09 -31.24
N LEU A 482 30.20 -22.41 -31.26
CA LEU A 482 28.88 -23.03 -31.15
C LEU A 482 28.23 -22.72 -29.82
N PHE A 483 28.92 -22.93 -28.70
CA PHE A 483 28.40 -22.56 -27.38
C PHE A 483 28.02 -21.08 -27.31
N ASN A 484 28.87 -20.20 -27.85
CA ASN A 484 28.58 -18.76 -27.89
C ASN A 484 27.37 -18.42 -28.79
N GLN A 485 27.13 -19.18 -29.87
CA GLN A 485 25.96 -18.97 -30.74
C GLN A 485 24.69 -19.53 -30.12
N LEU A 486 24.75 -20.70 -29.49
CA LEU A 486 23.64 -21.29 -28.74
C LEU A 486 23.23 -20.38 -27.58
N GLU A 487 24.18 -19.79 -26.86
CA GLU A 487 23.92 -18.76 -25.84
C GLU A 487 23.24 -17.52 -26.44
N LYS A 488 23.78 -16.97 -27.53
CA LYS A 488 23.20 -15.79 -28.20
C LYS A 488 21.80 -16.00 -28.76
N GLN A 489 21.51 -17.21 -29.22
CA GLN A 489 20.20 -17.61 -29.74
C GLN A 489 19.23 -18.05 -28.61
N GLY A 490 19.67 -18.00 -27.35
CA GLY A 490 18.84 -18.27 -26.19
C GLY A 490 18.65 -19.75 -25.89
N TRP A 491 19.37 -20.68 -26.53
CA TRP A 491 19.32 -22.11 -26.21
C TRP A 491 20.02 -22.43 -24.89
N LEU A 492 21.08 -21.67 -24.55
CA LEU A 492 21.89 -21.86 -23.35
C LEU A 492 21.91 -20.61 -22.47
N MET A 493 21.95 -20.81 -21.15
CA MET A 493 22.19 -19.77 -20.16
C MET A 493 23.57 -19.93 -19.55
N LYS A 494 24.35 -18.85 -19.52
CA LYS A 494 25.70 -18.86 -18.95
C LYS A 494 25.63 -18.91 -17.42
N GLN A 495 26.35 -19.85 -16.83
CA GLN A 495 26.44 -20.03 -15.38
C GLN A 495 27.82 -19.62 -14.84
N GLN A 496 27.97 -19.56 -13.52
CA GLN A 496 29.27 -19.29 -12.88
C GLN A 496 30.32 -20.34 -13.28
N LYS A 497 29.88 -21.59 -13.48
CA LYS A 497 30.68 -22.72 -13.98
C LYS A 497 29.94 -23.34 -15.17
N GLY A 498 30.30 -22.95 -16.39
CA GLY A 498 29.76 -23.55 -17.61
C GLY A 498 28.41 -22.97 -18.08
N TYR A 499 27.49 -23.84 -18.48
CA TYR A 499 26.19 -23.48 -19.08
C TYR A 499 25.06 -24.35 -18.50
N SER A 500 23.85 -23.82 -18.49
CA SER A 500 22.63 -24.62 -18.30
C SER A 500 21.76 -24.53 -19.57
N VAL A 501 20.88 -25.51 -19.74
CA VAL A 501 19.81 -25.43 -20.74
C VAL A 501 18.86 -24.29 -20.33
N SER A 502 18.33 -23.56 -21.31
CA SER A 502 17.34 -22.50 -21.08
C SER A 502 15.93 -23.07 -21.03
N ASP A 503 14.99 -22.34 -20.40
CA ASP A 503 13.56 -22.67 -20.44
C ASP A 503 13.03 -22.81 -21.89
N PHE A 504 13.60 -22.05 -22.83
CA PHE A 504 13.28 -22.17 -24.27
C PHE A 504 13.74 -23.52 -24.83
N ALA A 505 14.95 -23.95 -24.51
CA ALA A 505 15.51 -25.19 -25.01
C ALA A 505 14.86 -26.43 -24.36
N GLU A 506 14.48 -26.37 -23.08
CA GLU A 506 13.78 -27.48 -22.40
C GLU A 506 12.36 -27.72 -22.94
N GLU A 507 11.68 -26.70 -23.46
CA GLU A 507 10.35 -26.85 -24.06
C GLU A 507 10.38 -27.26 -25.54
N VAL A 508 11.52 -27.06 -26.21
CA VAL A 508 11.73 -27.42 -27.61
C VAL A 508 12.34 -28.83 -27.74
N MET A 509 13.17 -29.25 -26.77
CA MET A 509 13.66 -30.63 -26.58
C MET A 509 12.53 -31.62 -26.29
#